data_AF-A0A529Q1A2-F1
#
_entry.id   AF-A0A529Q1A2-F1
#
_cell.length_a   1.000
_cell.length_b   1.000
_cell.length_c   1.000
_cell.angle_alpha   90.00
_cell.angle_beta   90.00
_cell.angle_gamma   90.00
#
_symmetry.space_group_name_H-M   'P 1'
#
loop_
_entity.id
_entity.type
_entity.pdbx_description
1 polymer ?
#
loop_
_entity_poly.entity_id
_entity_poly.type
_entity_poly.pdbx_seq_one_letter_code
_entity_poly.pdbx_strand_id
1 'polypeptide(L)'
;RMITGVPDHVDGRMLGITEAAGGRIINRDRMWHYVEGIKNWAPIWTEHAIRILPGPSSIWLDARGKRLPVPLYPGFDTLATLSHIMSTGFDYSWFILTRKIIQKEFALSASEQNPDLTGKSWRQVLG
;
A
#
# COMPACT_ATOMS: atom_id res chain seq x y z
N ARG A 1 2.45 10.16 -8.50
CA ARG A 1 1.62 10.88 -7.52
C ARG A 1 1.56 10.03 -6.27
N MET A 2 1.83 10.61 -5.10
CA MET A 2 1.65 9.92 -3.82
C MET A 2 0.17 9.86 -3.44
N ILE A 3 -0.24 8.76 -2.81
CA ILE A 3 -1.56 8.59 -2.18
C ILE A 3 -1.33 8.17 -0.71
N THR A 4 -2.29 8.44 0.18
CA THR A 4 -2.07 8.32 1.63
C THR A 4 -3.05 7.37 2.30
N GLY A 5 -2.55 6.40 3.07
CA GLY A 5 -3.41 5.46 3.81
C GLY A 5 -3.79 5.90 5.22
N VAL A 6 -3.37 7.09 5.67
CA VAL A 6 -3.60 7.59 7.02
C VAL A 6 -4.74 8.61 7.07
N PRO A 7 -5.49 8.72 8.19
CA PRO A 7 -6.52 9.73 8.36
C PRO A 7 -6.03 11.17 8.23
N ASP A 8 -6.94 12.10 7.92
CA ASP A 8 -6.62 13.52 7.69
C ASP A 8 -5.94 14.21 8.88
N HIS A 9 -6.13 13.72 10.11
CA HIS A 9 -5.46 14.26 11.31
C HIS A 9 -3.99 13.82 11.45
N VAL A 10 -3.52 12.88 10.63
CA VAL A 10 -2.13 12.45 10.58
C VAL A 10 -1.37 13.36 9.59
N ASP A 11 -1.39 14.65 9.89
CA ASP A 11 -0.90 15.75 9.03
C ASP A 11 0.55 16.17 9.34
N GLY A 12 1.18 15.55 10.33
CA GLY A 12 2.54 15.88 10.77
C GLY A 12 2.66 17.14 11.63
N ARG A 13 1.54 17.80 12.02
CA ARG A 13 1.54 19.04 12.82
C ARG A 13 2.38 18.95 14.10
N MET A 14 2.38 17.79 14.75
CA MET A 14 3.13 17.57 15.99
C MET A 14 4.65 17.62 15.80
N LEU A 15 5.17 17.44 14.58
CA LEU A 15 6.60 17.59 14.30
C LEU A 15 7.03 19.03 14.60
N GLY A 16 6.37 20.02 14.00
CA GLY A 16 6.71 21.44 14.24
C GLY A 16 6.49 21.89 15.68
N ILE A 17 5.42 21.43 16.33
CA ILE A 17 5.15 21.73 17.75
C ILE A 17 6.25 21.19 18.65
N THR A 18 6.71 19.97 18.40
CA THR A 18 7.77 19.33 19.20
C THR A 18 9.10 20.05 19.05
N GLU A 19 9.45 20.49 17.83
CA GLU A 19 10.65 21.31 17.60
C GLU A 19 10.60 22.63 18.35
N ALA A 20 9.46 23.33 18.29
CA ALA A 20 9.26 24.59 19.01
C ALA A 20 9.36 24.44 20.54
N ALA A 21 9.03 23.26 21.07
CA ALA A 21 9.18 22.91 22.49
C ALA A 21 10.62 22.49 22.88
N GLY A 22 11.59 22.53 21.96
CA GLY A 22 12.98 22.15 22.20
C GLY A 22 13.30 20.68 21.93
N GLY A 23 12.35 19.91 21.38
CA GLY A 23 12.59 18.54 20.95
C GLY A 23 13.42 18.46 19.68
N ARG A 24 14.27 17.44 19.56
CA ARG A 24 15.07 17.18 18.36
C ARG A 24 14.43 16.10 17.50
N ILE A 25 14.11 16.43 16.26
CA ILE A 25 13.64 15.46 15.26
C ILE A 25 14.83 14.92 14.47
N ILE A 26 14.85 13.61 14.26
CA ILE A 26 15.84 12.90 13.44
C ILE A 26 15.14 12.17 12.29
N ASN A 27 15.87 11.89 11.20
CA ASN A 27 15.38 11.11 10.05
C ASN A 27 14.12 11.68 9.38
N ARG A 28 14.01 13.01 9.25
CA ARG A 28 12.87 13.72 8.63
C ARG A 28 12.66 13.34 7.15
N ASP A 29 13.69 12.80 6.54
CA ASP A 29 13.78 12.34 5.16
C ASP A 29 13.30 10.90 4.95
N ARG A 30 13.03 10.15 6.03
CA ARG A 30 12.64 8.74 5.95
C ARG A 30 11.12 8.58 6.00
N MET A 31 10.58 7.90 5.00
CA MET A 31 9.17 7.53 4.92
C MET A 31 9.03 6.02 4.65
N TRP A 32 7.96 5.43 5.18
CA TRP A 32 7.55 4.08 4.84
C TRP A 32 6.60 4.13 3.66
N HIS A 33 7.08 3.72 2.49
CA HIS A 33 6.27 3.62 1.29
C HIS A 33 5.63 2.22 1.20
N TYR A 34 4.47 2.15 0.55
CA TYR A 34 3.85 0.92 0.08
C TYR A 34 3.48 1.12 -1.38
N VAL A 35 4.10 0.33 -2.26
CA VAL A 35 3.95 0.46 -3.72
C VAL A 35 2.71 -0.27 -4.25
N GLU A 36 2.08 -1.11 -3.44
CA GLU A 36 0.81 -1.77 -3.75
C GLU A 36 -0.41 -0.94 -3.32
N GLY A 37 -0.23 0.38 -3.19
CA GLY A 37 -1.29 1.33 -2.83
C GLY A 37 -2.25 1.57 -3.99
N ILE A 38 -3.55 1.58 -3.68
CA ILE A 38 -4.63 1.95 -4.60
C ILE A 38 -5.55 2.98 -3.92
N LYS A 39 -6.26 3.76 -4.74
CA LYS A 39 -7.33 4.63 -4.22
C LYS A 39 -8.45 3.77 -3.65
N ASN A 40 -8.95 4.14 -2.48
CA ASN A 40 -10.12 3.45 -1.93
C ASN A 40 -11.36 3.83 -2.73
N TRP A 41 -12.19 2.85 -3.06
CA TRP A 41 -13.46 3.06 -3.75
C TRP A 41 -14.53 3.66 -2.81
N ALA A 42 -14.44 3.34 -1.51
CA ALA A 42 -15.29 3.84 -0.44
C ALA A 42 -14.43 4.53 0.62
N PRO A 43 -13.93 5.75 0.33
CA PRO A 43 -13.12 6.50 1.26
C PRO A 43 -13.94 6.95 2.48
N ILE A 44 -13.25 7.09 3.61
CA ILE A 44 -13.83 7.55 4.90
C ILE A 44 -13.32 8.96 5.23
N TRP A 45 -12.11 9.28 4.77
CA TRP A 45 -11.47 10.58 4.84
C TRP A 45 -10.91 10.95 3.46
N THR A 46 -10.43 12.19 3.31
CA THR A 46 -10.29 12.88 2.02
C THR A 46 -9.43 12.11 1.00
N GLU A 47 -8.24 11.66 1.39
CA GLU A 47 -7.30 10.95 0.50
C GLU A 47 -7.14 9.47 0.90
N HIS A 48 -8.17 8.84 1.48
CA HIS A 48 -8.11 7.46 1.98
C HIS A 48 -7.69 6.48 0.87
N ALA A 49 -6.42 6.08 0.88
CA ALA A 49 -5.88 5.00 0.06
C ALA A 49 -5.79 3.70 0.86
N ILE A 50 -5.84 2.56 0.17
CA ILE A 50 -5.68 1.25 0.77
C ILE A 50 -4.55 0.50 0.09
N ARG A 51 -3.95 -0.46 0.79
CA ARG A 51 -2.90 -1.30 0.25
C ARG A 51 -3.45 -2.67 -0.09
N ILE A 52 -3.06 -3.18 -1.23
CA ILE A 52 -3.24 -4.60 -1.57
C ILE A 52 -2.27 -5.44 -0.73
N LEU A 53 -2.77 -6.52 -0.14
CA LEU A 53 -1.95 -7.57 0.47
C LEU A 53 -2.09 -8.83 -0.41
N PRO A 54 -1.21 -9.01 -1.40
CA PRO A 54 -1.38 -10.06 -2.38
C PRO A 54 -0.62 -11.33 -1.99
N GLY A 55 -1.18 -12.48 -2.37
CA GLY A 55 -0.44 -13.73 -2.47
C GLY A 55 0.45 -13.79 -3.72
N PRO A 56 1.21 -14.89 -3.87
CA PRO A 56 2.30 -14.99 -4.84
C PRO A 56 1.83 -15.16 -6.29
N SER A 57 0.54 -15.46 -6.54
CA SER A 57 0.08 -15.90 -7.86
C SER A 57 -0.13 -14.76 -8.87
N SER A 58 -0.15 -13.51 -8.42
CA SER A 58 -0.43 -12.36 -9.29
C SER A 58 0.80 -11.92 -10.10
N ILE A 59 0.56 -11.35 -11.29
CA ILE A 59 1.61 -10.80 -12.14
C ILE A 59 1.72 -9.31 -11.88
N TRP A 60 2.94 -8.83 -11.66
CA TRP A 60 3.23 -7.41 -11.49
C TRP A 60 4.05 -6.89 -12.67
N LEU A 61 3.50 -5.89 -13.37
CA LEU A 61 4.13 -5.25 -14.53
C LEU A 61 4.35 -3.77 -14.26
N ASP A 62 5.39 -3.20 -14.86
CA ASP A 62 5.58 -1.75 -14.93
C ASP A 62 4.51 -1.12 -15.83
N ALA A 63 4.44 0.22 -15.85
CA ALA A 63 3.45 0.95 -16.67
C ALA A 63 3.49 0.61 -18.17
N ARG A 64 4.62 0.09 -18.67
CA ARG A 64 4.84 -0.31 -20.08
C ARG A 64 4.55 -1.80 -20.32
N GLY A 65 4.05 -2.52 -19.33
CA GLY A 65 3.70 -3.94 -19.44
C GLY A 65 4.89 -4.89 -19.28
N LYS A 66 6.07 -4.42 -18.87
CA LYS A 66 7.21 -5.28 -18.59
C LYS A 66 7.11 -5.83 -17.16
N ARG A 67 7.26 -7.14 -17.00
CA ARG A 67 7.28 -7.75 -15.66
C ARG A 67 8.40 -7.17 -14.81
N LEU A 68 8.08 -6.85 -13.56
CA LEU A 68 9.08 -6.39 -12.60
C LEU A 68 10.18 -7.46 -12.43
N PRO A 69 11.47 -7.07 -12.48
CA PRO A 69 12.58 -8.01 -12.35
C PRO A 69 12.70 -8.55 -10.92
N VAL A 70 13.36 -9.70 -10.76
CA VAL A 70 13.79 -10.19 -9.45
C VAL A 70 14.75 -9.18 -8.82
N PRO A 71 14.64 -8.86 -7.50
CA PRO A 71 13.73 -9.43 -6.50
C PRO A 71 12.50 -8.57 -6.20
N LEU A 72 12.00 -7.77 -7.15
CA LEU A 72 10.89 -6.83 -6.96
C LEU A 72 9.53 -7.53 -6.94
N TYR A 73 9.35 -8.39 -5.95
CA TYR A 73 8.11 -9.10 -5.67
C TYR A 73 7.20 -8.26 -4.76
N PRO A 74 5.88 -8.47 -4.82
CA PRO A 74 4.94 -7.84 -3.90
C PRO A 74 5.35 -8.06 -2.44
N GLY A 75 5.35 -7.00 -1.65
CA GLY A 75 5.70 -7.03 -0.22
C GLY A 75 7.17 -7.29 0.12
N PHE A 76 8.07 -7.43 -0.88
CA PHE A 76 9.47 -7.77 -0.64
C PHE A 76 10.35 -6.54 -0.39
N ASP A 77 10.80 -5.87 -1.45
CA ASP A 77 11.64 -4.67 -1.36
C ASP A 77 10.88 -3.47 -1.93
N THR A 78 10.21 -2.76 -1.03
CA THR A 78 9.34 -1.63 -1.44
C THR A 78 10.14 -0.44 -1.96
N LEU A 79 11.32 -0.15 -1.41
CA LEU A 79 12.12 0.99 -1.86
C LEU A 79 12.73 0.74 -3.23
N ALA A 80 13.27 -0.46 -3.46
CA ALA A 80 13.76 -0.84 -4.79
C ALA A 80 12.62 -0.89 -5.81
N THR A 81 11.45 -1.37 -5.42
CA THR A 81 10.26 -1.41 -6.29
C THR A 81 9.77 -0.01 -6.63
N LEU A 82 9.73 0.89 -5.65
CA LEU A 82 9.36 2.30 -5.86
C LEU A 82 10.33 2.96 -6.83
N SER A 83 11.64 2.79 -6.60
CA SER A 83 12.69 3.29 -7.48
C SER A 83 12.51 2.78 -8.91
N HIS A 84 12.25 1.47 -9.07
CA HIS A 84 12.02 0.86 -10.37
C HIS A 84 10.79 1.46 -11.08
N ILE A 85 9.64 1.54 -10.42
CA ILE A 85 8.41 2.11 -11.00
C ILE A 85 8.67 3.55 -11.45
N MET A 86 9.22 4.39 -10.56
CA MET A 86 9.48 5.80 -10.85
C MET A 86 10.50 5.98 -11.98
N SER A 87 11.48 5.09 -12.12
CA SER A 87 12.47 5.12 -13.22
C SER A 87 11.85 4.95 -14.61
N THR A 88 10.62 4.42 -14.70
CA THR A 88 9.90 4.27 -15.96
C THR A 88 9.30 5.58 -16.49
N GLY A 89 9.32 6.65 -15.69
CA GLY A 89 8.66 7.93 -15.99
C GLY A 89 7.17 7.94 -15.64
N PHE A 90 6.65 6.85 -15.08
CA PHE A 90 5.26 6.71 -14.65
C PHE A 90 5.18 6.54 -13.14
N ASP A 91 4.03 6.90 -12.58
CA ASP A 91 3.74 6.81 -11.16
C ASP A 91 2.77 5.67 -10.81
N TYR A 92 2.56 4.74 -11.74
CA TYR A 92 1.69 3.60 -11.58
C TYR A 92 2.33 2.32 -12.14
N SER A 93 1.74 1.19 -11.77
CA SER A 93 2.11 -0.14 -12.24
C SER A 93 0.83 -0.98 -12.41
N TRP A 94 0.95 -2.14 -13.04
CA TRP A 94 -0.18 -3.04 -13.25
C TRP A 94 -0.07 -4.28 -12.38
N PHE A 95 -1.09 -4.49 -11.55
CA PHE A 95 -1.26 -5.70 -10.78
C PHE A 95 -2.33 -6.58 -11.44
N ILE A 96 -1.91 -7.64 -12.10
CA ILE A 96 -2.77 -8.48 -12.94
C ILE A 96 -3.05 -9.81 -12.25
N LEU A 97 -4.32 -10.14 -12.10
CA LEU A 97 -4.78 -11.36 -11.47
C LEU A 97 -6.12 -11.82 -12.03
N THR A 98 -6.50 -13.05 -11.70
CA THR A 98 -7.80 -13.62 -12.06
C THR A 98 -8.76 -13.57 -10.88
N ARG A 99 -10.05 -13.76 -11.15
CA ARG A 99 -11.07 -13.93 -10.10
C ARG A 99 -10.75 -15.09 -9.15
N LYS A 100 -10.11 -16.16 -9.64
CA LYS A 100 -9.70 -17.31 -8.81
C LYS A 100 -8.62 -16.93 -7.79
N ILE A 101 -7.70 -16.05 -8.19
CA ILE A 101 -6.61 -15.56 -7.31
C ILE A 101 -7.19 -14.58 -6.28
N ILE A 102 -7.95 -13.57 -6.71
CA ILE A 102 -8.44 -12.54 -5.80
C ILE A 102 -9.32 -13.11 -4.68
N GLN A 103 -10.07 -14.19 -4.96
CA GLN A 103 -10.92 -14.85 -3.97
C GLN A 103 -10.16 -15.58 -2.86
N LYS A 104 -8.88 -15.93 -3.07
CA LYS A 104 -8.10 -16.77 -2.13
C LYS A 104 -6.88 -16.10 -1.56
N GLU A 105 -6.32 -15.13 -2.28
CA GLU A 105 -4.97 -14.61 -2.04
C GLU A 105 -4.95 -13.08 -1.86
N PHE A 106 -6.11 -12.42 -1.83
CA PHE A 106 -6.17 -10.97 -1.68
C PHE A 106 -6.88 -10.56 -0.40
N ALA A 107 -6.17 -9.78 0.40
CA ALA A 107 -6.75 -8.96 1.45
C ALA A 107 -6.45 -7.48 1.19
N LEU A 108 -7.24 -6.60 1.78
CA LEU A 108 -7.00 -5.15 1.74
C LEU A 108 -6.58 -4.68 3.13
N SER A 109 -5.60 -3.78 3.21
CA SER A 109 -5.08 -3.31 4.50
C SER A 109 -6.04 -2.41 5.30
N ALA A 110 -7.27 -2.17 4.81
CA ALA A 110 -8.35 -1.58 5.58
C ALA A 110 -9.22 -2.71 6.14
N SER A 111 -9.06 -3.01 7.44
CA SER A 111 -9.79 -4.08 8.14
C SER A 111 -11.30 -4.02 7.90
N GLU A 112 -11.85 -2.80 7.81
CA GLU A 112 -13.26 -2.53 7.54
C GLU A 112 -13.79 -3.15 6.23
N GLN A 113 -12.89 -3.45 5.27
CA GLN A 113 -13.22 -4.07 3.99
C GLN A 113 -12.93 -5.57 3.93
N ASN A 114 -12.57 -6.21 5.05
CA ASN A 114 -12.44 -7.66 5.17
C ASN A 114 -13.52 -8.19 6.14
N PRO A 115 -14.76 -8.43 5.67
CA PRO A 115 -15.87 -8.91 6.50
C PRO A 115 -15.56 -10.23 7.22
N ASP A 116 -14.78 -11.09 6.57
CA ASP A 116 -14.28 -12.37 7.05
C ASP A 116 -13.36 -12.24 8.27
N LEU A 117 -12.55 -11.17 8.33
CA LEU A 117 -11.66 -10.90 9.47
C LEU A 117 -12.35 -10.08 10.57
N THR A 118 -13.26 -9.19 10.21
CA THR A 118 -13.99 -8.34 11.17
C THR A 118 -15.10 -9.07 11.91
N GLY A 119 -15.67 -10.13 11.31
CA GLY A 119 -16.71 -10.97 11.91
C GLY A 119 -16.25 -11.90 13.04
N LYS A 120 -14.95 -11.92 13.39
CA LYS A 120 -14.34 -12.81 14.41
C LYS A 120 -14.69 -14.31 14.21
N SER A 121 -14.94 -14.74 12.97
CA SER A 121 -15.28 -16.12 12.65
C SER A 121 -14.15 -16.78 11.88
N TRP A 122 -13.33 -17.58 12.56
CA TRP A 122 -12.22 -18.31 11.94
C TRP A 122 -12.67 -19.22 10.79
N ARG A 123 -13.93 -19.66 10.78
CA ARG A 123 -14.51 -20.45 9.68
C ARG A 123 -14.62 -19.66 8.37
N GLN A 124 -14.83 -18.35 8.43
CA GLN A 124 -14.87 -17.49 7.25
C GLN A 124 -13.48 -17.25 6.65
N VAL A 125 -12.43 -17.43 7.46
CA VAL A 125 -11.02 -17.28 7.06
C VAL A 125 -10.48 -18.53 6.34
N LEU A 126 -11.14 -19.68 6.50
CA LEU A 126 -10.63 -20.97 5.97
C LEU A 126 -10.96 -21.25 4.49
N GLY A 127 -11.87 -20.48 3.88
CA GLY A 127 -12.33 -20.70 2.51
C GLY A 127 -13.36 -21.81 2.37
#